data_AF-A0A5R9NA11-F1
#
_entry.id   AF-A0A5R9NA11-F1
#
_cell.length_a   1.000
_cell.length_b   1.000
_cell.length_c   1.000
_cell.angle_alpha   90.00
_cell.angle_beta   90.00
_cell.angle_gamma   90.00
#
_symmetry.space_group_name_H-M   'P 1'
#
loop_
_entity.id
_entity.type
_entity.pdbx_description
1 polymer ?
#
loop_
_entity_poly.entity_id
_entity_poly.type
_entity_poly.pdbx_seq_one_letter_code
_entity_poly.pdbx_strand_id
1 'polypeptide(L)'
;MPEPDLSRIDPATKFPRAIAAMQNPAFLKTPRYQEQQQRANREGAHPRLLEFTDKMVKRCAMLQIPVFPHCIVRTREDQASAYVRGVSNDSPDDGLWPHRFAAVDIIHCQYAWMDKIPHAWDVMGHIGKQVAISMGLKVVWGGDWSRFHDPAHWELAGWKQMDPSTFLRDVER
;
A
#
# COMPACT_ATOMS: atom_id res chain seq x y z
N MET A 1 -2.25 30.55 17.63
CA MET A 1 -1.01 30.49 16.81
C MET A 1 -1.38 29.78 15.52
N PRO A 2 -1.24 30.41 14.33
CA PRO A 2 -1.45 29.69 13.08
C PRO A 2 -0.39 28.59 12.95
N GLU A 3 -0.80 27.40 12.49
CA GLU A 3 0.16 26.32 12.21
C GLU A 3 1.12 26.76 11.09
N PRO A 4 2.42 26.42 11.19
CA PRO A 4 3.39 26.81 10.19
C PRO A 4 3.04 26.21 8.82
N ASP A 5 3.18 27.01 7.76
CA ASP A 5 3.03 26.55 6.37
C ASP A 5 4.15 25.59 6.00
N LEU A 6 3.83 24.29 6.05
CA LEU A 6 4.78 23.18 5.85
C LEU A 6 5.24 23.08 4.38
N SER A 7 4.54 23.74 3.44
CA SER A 7 4.90 23.76 2.02
C SER A 7 6.22 24.50 1.76
N ARG A 8 6.66 25.38 2.66
CA ARG A 8 7.86 26.24 2.52
C ARG A 8 9.14 25.72 3.18
N ILE A 9 9.11 24.52 3.77
CA ILE A 9 10.30 23.93 4.39
C ILE A 9 11.28 23.45 3.29
N ASP A 10 12.60 23.55 3.50
CA ASP A 10 13.60 23.02 2.57
C ASP A 10 13.44 21.49 2.40
N PRO A 11 13.35 20.93 1.16
CA PRO A 11 13.33 19.48 0.92
C PRO A 11 14.39 18.69 1.70
N ALA A 12 15.60 19.25 1.88
CA ALA A 12 16.69 18.64 2.64
C ALA A 12 16.36 18.46 4.14
N THR A 13 15.39 19.21 4.66
CA THR A 13 14.91 19.11 6.04
C THR A 13 13.50 18.50 6.16
N LYS A 14 12.69 18.54 5.09
CA LYS A 14 11.35 17.95 5.01
C LYS A 14 11.37 16.43 5.16
N PHE A 15 12.14 15.74 4.32
CA PHE A 15 12.14 14.27 4.30
C PHE A 15 12.75 13.63 5.55
N PRO A 16 13.87 14.13 6.12
CA PRO A 16 14.37 13.61 7.38
C PRO A 16 13.36 13.74 8.53
N ARG A 17 12.60 14.84 8.59
CA ARG A 17 11.54 15.02 9.59
C ARG A 17 10.37 14.05 9.39
N ALA A 18 9.93 13.85 8.15
CA ALA A 18 8.89 12.88 7.83
C ALA A 18 9.30 11.46 8.22
N ILE A 19 10.52 11.05 7.85
CA ILE A 19 11.09 9.75 8.23
C ILE A 19 11.11 9.60 9.75
N ALA A 20 11.66 10.59 10.47
CA ALA A 20 11.72 10.54 11.93
C ALA A 20 10.33 10.44 12.58
N ALA A 21 9.33 11.13 12.04
CA ALA A 21 7.94 11.08 12.54
C ALA A 21 7.25 9.74 12.26
N MET A 22 7.63 9.06 11.18
CA MET A 22 7.12 7.74 10.81
C MET A 22 7.82 6.60 11.57
N GLN A 23 9.00 6.84 12.14
CA GLN A 23 9.75 5.79 12.83
C GLN A 23 9.11 5.41 14.17
N ASN A 24 9.00 4.11 14.40
CA ASN A 24 8.64 3.56 15.70
C ASN A 24 9.26 2.16 15.88
N PRO A 25 10.55 2.09 16.23
CA PRO A 25 11.26 0.82 16.42
C PRO A 25 10.74 0.02 17.62
N ALA A 26 10.09 0.66 18.59
CA ALA A 26 9.46 -0.04 19.71
C ALA A 26 8.25 -0.84 19.25
N PHE A 27 7.41 -0.26 18.37
CA PHE A 27 6.22 -0.92 17.86
C PHE A 27 6.55 -2.19 17.04
N LEU A 28 7.62 -2.16 16.25
CA LEU A 28 8.10 -3.32 15.47
C LEU A 28 8.36 -4.58 16.32
N LYS A 29 8.60 -4.41 17.63
CA LYS A 29 8.87 -5.50 18.58
C LYS A 29 7.61 -6.01 19.29
N THR A 30 6.45 -5.42 19.02
CA THR A 30 5.20 -5.76 19.72
C THR A 30 4.49 -6.95 19.04
N PRO A 31 3.73 -7.76 19.80
CA PRO A 31 2.84 -8.77 19.21
C PRO A 31 1.85 -8.17 18.21
N ARG A 32 1.34 -6.96 18.50
CA ARG A 32 0.41 -6.24 17.64
C ARG A 32 0.97 -5.98 16.24
N TYR A 33 2.27 -5.69 16.11
CA TYR A 33 2.90 -5.55 14.80
C TYR A 33 2.83 -6.85 13.99
N GLN A 34 3.08 -8.00 14.63
CA GLN A 34 3.01 -9.32 14.00
C GLN A 34 1.56 -9.67 13.60
N GLU A 35 0.60 -9.42 14.49
CA GLU A 35 -0.83 -9.63 14.22
C GLU A 35 -1.32 -8.81 13.03
N GLN A 36 -0.84 -7.57 12.88
CA GLN A 36 -1.22 -6.71 11.77
C GLN A 36 -0.79 -7.25 10.40
N GLN A 37 0.33 -7.98 10.32
CA GLN A 37 0.83 -8.52 9.04
C GLN A 37 -0.12 -9.55 8.43
N GLN A 38 -0.99 -10.18 9.24
CA GLN A 38 -1.88 -11.26 8.82
C GLN A 38 -3.33 -10.79 8.53
N ARG A 39 -3.60 -9.48 8.58
CA ARG A 39 -4.97 -8.96 8.50
C ARG A 39 -5.57 -8.98 7.11
N ALA A 40 -4.76 -8.72 6.08
CA ALA A 40 -5.25 -8.68 4.70
C ALA A 40 -5.49 -10.09 4.16
N ASN A 41 -6.61 -10.29 3.46
CA ASN A 41 -6.82 -11.50 2.67
C ASN A 41 -5.80 -11.57 1.53
N ARG A 42 -4.99 -12.63 1.50
CA ARG A 42 -3.95 -12.89 0.48
C ARG A 42 -4.37 -13.95 -0.54
N GLU A 43 -5.48 -14.65 -0.30
CA GLU A 43 -5.96 -15.73 -1.17
C GLU A 43 -6.41 -15.18 -2.52
N GLY A 44 -5.87 -15.73 -3.60
CA GLY A 44 -6.17 -15.26 -4.96
C GLY A 44 -5.28 -14.10 -5.46
N ALA A 45 -4.40 -13.55 -4.62
CA ALA A 45 -3.52 -12.45 -5.03
C ALA A 45 -2.42 -12.91 -6.00
N HIS A 46 -2.01 -12.01 -6.89
CA HIS A 46 -0.90 -12.27 -7.81
C HIS A 46 0.41 -12.51 -7.03
N PRO A 47 1.16 -13.60 -7.27
CA PRO A 47 2.36 -13.94 -6.48
C PRO A 47 3.41 -12.82 -6.44
N ARG A 48 3.65 -12.16 -7.57
CA ARG A 48 4.59 -11.01 -7.63
C ARG A 48 4.14 -9.78 -6.84
N LEU A 49 2.83 -9.59 -6.67
CA LEU A 49 2.30 -8.51 -5.81
C LEU A 49 2.53 -8.85 -4.34
N LEU A 50 2.34 -10.12 -3.95
CA LEU A 50 2.65 -10.59 -2.59
C LEU A 50 4.14 -10.41 -2.29
N GLU A 51 5.01 -10.79 -3.23
CA GLU A 51 6.46 -10.59 -3.10
C GLU A 51 6.81 -9.10 -2.95
N PHE A 52 6.19 -8.22 -3.75
CA PHE A 52 6.36 -6.78 -3.63
C PHE A 52 5.93 -6.26 -2.25
N THR A 53 4.76 -6.70 -1.78
CA THR A 53 4.20 -6.34 -0.47
C THR A 53 5.16 -6.71 0.65
N ASP A 54 5.64 -7.95 0.67
CA ASP A 54 6.54 -8.44 1.72
C ASP A 54 7.90 -7.71 1.69
N LYS A 55 8.44 -7.42 0.50
CA LYS A 55 9.69 -6.64 0.36
C LYS A 55 9.50 -5.18 0.78
N MET A 56 8.34 -4.58 0.49
CA MET A 56 8.03 -3.21 0.90
C MET A 56 7.92 -3.10 2.42
N VAL A 57 7.14 -3.98 3.06
CA VAL A 57 7.05 -4.08 4.53
C VAL A 57 8.43 -4.28 5.15
N LYS A 58 9.22 -5.22 4.61
CA LYS A 58 10.60 -5.47 5.08
C LYS A 58 11.48 -4.24 4.95
N ARG A 59 11.42 -3.52 3.83
CA ARG A 59 12.21 -2.30 3.60
C ARG A 59 11.82 -1.18 4.57
N CYS A 60 10.53 -0.98 4.82
CA CYS A 60 10.04 -0.03 5.82
C CYS A 60 10.52 -0.41 7.24
N ALA A 61 10.44 -1.69 7.60
CA ALA A 61 10.92 -2.17 8.90
C ALA A 61 12.42 -1.95 9.10
N MET A 62 13.24 -2.12 8.05
CA MET A 62 14.68 -1.81 8.08
C MET A 62 14.95 -0.31 8.32
N LEU A 63 14.03 0.56 7.91
CA LEU A 63 14.05 2.00 8.17
C LEU A 63 13.35 2.38 9.49
N GLN A 64 12.98 1.40 10.31
CA GLN A 64 12.24 1.54 11.57
C GLN A 64 10.82 2.09 11.42
N ILE A 65 10.22 2.00 10.23
CA ILE A 65 8.87 2.47 9.94
C ILE A 65 7.93 1.25 9.95
N PRO A 66 7.02 1.10 10.94
CA PRO A 66 6.09 -0.02 10.98
C PRO A 66 4.89 0.22 10.03
N VAL A 67 4.79 -0.61 9.00
CA VAL A 67 3.65 -0.66 8.07
C VAL A 67 3.11 -2.08 7.97
N PHE A 68 1.90 -2.21 7.43
CA PHE A 68 1.28 -3.49 7.15
C PHE A 68 0.36 -3.39 5.92
N PRO A 69 0.12 -4.49 5.21
CA PRO A 69 -0.90 -4.53 4.17
C PRO A 69 -2.28 -4.43 4.82
N HIS A 70 -2.98 -3.33 4.55
CA HIS A 70 -4.34 -3.11 5.02
C HIS A 70 -5.35 -3.96 4.23
N CYS A 71 -5.20 -3.96 2.91
CA CYS A 71 -6.07 -4.66 1.98
C CYS A 71 -5.24 -5.19 0.81
N ILE A 72 -5.41 -6.46 0.44
CA ILE A 72 -4.80 -7.06 -0.77
C ILE A 72 -5.93 -7.55 -1.66
N VAL A 73 -6.65 -8.58 -1.21
CA VAL A 73 -7.81 -9.10 -1.93
C VAL A 73 -9.13 -8.60 -1.35
N ARG A 74 -10.03 -8.16 -2.23
CA ARG A 74 -11.46 -7.96 -1.98
C ARG A 74 -12.24 -8.92 -2.85
N THR A 75 -13.10 -9.71 -2.22
CA THR A 75 -14.10 -10.51 -2.93
C THR A 75 -15.11 -9.61 -3.64
N ARG A 76 -15.97 -10.19 -4.48
CA ARG A 76 -17.04 -9.42 -5.14
C ARG A 76 -17.98 -8.80 -4.09
N GLU A 77 -18.27 -9.54 -3.03
CA GLU A 77 -19.10 -9.13 -1.91
C GLU A 77 -18.45 -7.99 -1.11
N ASP A 78 -17.15 -8.08 -0.84
CA ASP A 78 -16.40 -7.00 -0.18
C ASP A 78 -16.41 -5.73 -1.02
N GLN A 79 -16.20 -5.86 -2.34
CA GLN A 79 -16.21 -4.72 -3.26
C GLN A 79 -17.61 -4.11 -3.37
N ALA A 80 -18.67 -4.92 -3.43
CA ALA A 80 -20.05 -4.44 -3.40
C ALA A 80 -20.35 -3.66 -2.12
N SER A 81 -19.93 -4.17 -0.98
CA SER A 81 -20.07 -3.50 0.32
C SER A 81 -19.29 -2.17 0.35
N ALA A 82 -18.05 -2.15 -0.14
CA ALA A 82 -17.23 -0.94 -0.21
C ALA A 82 -17.84 0.13 -1.12
N TYR A 83 -18.37 -0.27 -2.27
CA TYR A 83 -19.06 0.61 -3.22
C TYR A 83 -20.33 1.22 -2.61
N VAL A 84 -21.19 0.39 -1.99
CA VAL A 84 -22.42 0.85 -1.32
C VAL A 84 -22.11 1.80 -0.16
N ARG A 85 -21.02 1.57 0.57
CA ARG A 85 -20.56 2.44 1.67
C ARG A 85 -19.88 3.73 1.19
N GLY A 86 -19.65 3.88 -0.12
CA GLY A 86 -18.97 5.05 -0.70
C GLY A 86 -17.47 5.14 -0.36
N VAL A 87 -16.85 4.01 0.02
CA VAL A 87 -15.39 3.95 0.30
C VAL A 87 -14.59 3.38 -0.88
N SER A 88 -15.26 3.05 -1.98
CA SER A 88 -14.65 2.73 -3.27
C SER A 88 -15.54 3.24 -4.40
N ASN A 89 -14.91 3.75 -5.47
CA ASN A 89 -15.61 4.19 -6.69
C ASN A 89 -15.77 3.08 -7.74
N ASP A 90 -15.13 1.91 -7.53
CA ASP A 90 -15.20 0.80 -8.47
C ASP A 90 -16.45 -0.05 -8.17
N SER A 91 -17.31 -0.23 -9.18
CA SER A 91 -18.48 -1.11 -9.07
C SER A 91 -18.05 -2.59 -9.15
N PRO A 92 -18.68 -3.50 -8.40
CA PRO A 92 -18.47 -4.94 -8.56
C PRO A 92 -19.10 -5.52 -9.84
N ASP A 93 -19.88 -4.74 -10.59
CA ASP A 93 -20.75 -5.26 -11.67
C ASP A 93 -20.00 -5.65 -12.94
N ASP A 94 -18.91 -4.94 -13.26
CA ASP A 94 -18.08 -5.22 -14.44
C ASP A 94 -16.96 -6.24 -14.17
N GLY A 95 -16.78 -6.65 -12.90
CA GLY A 95 -15.70 -7.54 -12.50
C GLY A 95 -14.32 -6.87 -12.46
N LEU A 96 -14.23 -5.54 -12.60
CA LEU A 96 -12.98 -4.80 -12.79
C LEU A 96 -12.64 -3.89 -11.60
N TRP A 97 -12.18 -4.49 -10.50
CA TRP A 97 -11.49 -3.76 -9.43
C TRP A 97 -10.09 -4.34 -9.21
N PRO A 98 -9.07 -3.50 -8.95
CA PRO A 98 -7.68 -3.96 -8.86
C PRO A 98 -7.45 -4.90 -7.68
N HIS A 99 -8.13 -4.68 -6.55
CA HIS A 99 -8.10 -5.57 -5.38
C HIS A 99 -8.73 -6.95 -5.60
N ARG A 100 -9.20 -7.29 -6.80
CA ARG A 100 -9.62 -8.67 -7.08
C ARG A 100 -8.41 -9.64 -7.08
N PHE A 101 -7.21 -9.17 -7.44
CA PHE A 101 -5.95 -9.93 -7.34
C PHE A 101 -4.65 -9.10 -7.44
N ALA A 102 -4.70 -7.84 -7.85
CA ALA A 102 -3.57 -7.10 -8.41
C ALA A 102 -3.14 -5.85 -7.64
N ALA A 103 -3.75 -5.56 -6.49
CA ALA A 103 -3.44 -4.36 -5.70
C ALA A 103 -3.25 -4.64 -4.21
N VAL A 104 -2.53 -3.71 -3.56
CA VAL A 104 -2.33 -3.67 -2.13
C VAL A 104 -2.41 -2.24 -1.63
N ASP A 105 -3.13 -2.06 -0.53
CA ASP A 105 -3.11 -0.85 0.29
C ASP A 105 -2.14 -1.04 1.44
N ILE A 106 -1.11 -0.21 1.55
CA ILE A 106 -0.11 -0.30 2.63
C ILE A 106 -0.19 0.96 3.48
N ILE A 107 -0.43 0.78 4.78
CA ILE A 107 -0.63 1.88 5.73
C ILE A 107 0.26 1.73 6.96
N HIS A 108 0.43 2.82 7.71
CA HIS A 108 1.21 2.81 8.94
C HIS A 108 0.48 2.07 10.07
N CYS A 109 1.20 1.24 10.82
CA CYS A 109 0.64 0.42 11.89
C CYS A 109 -0.09 1.20 12.99
N GLN A 110 0.37 2.42 13.28
CA GLN A 110 -0.19 3.27 14.34
C GLN A 110 -0.98 4.48 13.79
N TYR A 111 -0.56 5.02 12.64
CA TYR A 111 -1.10 6.27 12.11
C TYR A 111 -2.06 6.05 10.95
N ALA A 112 -2.25 4.79 10.55
CA ALA A 112 -3.05 4.40 9.38
C ALA A 112 -2.65 5.25 8.16
N TRP A 113 -3.53 6.13 7.67
CA TRP A 113 -3.31 6.94 6.47
C TRP A 113 -2.31 8.10 6.63
N MET A 114 -1.62 8.25 7.76
CA MET A 114 -0.50 9.21 7.94
C MET A 114 -0.79 10.66 7.52
N ASP A 115 -2.05 11.07 7.37
CA ASP A 115 -2.45 12.37 6.82
C ASP A 115 -1.92 13.56 7.62
N LYS A 116 -1.57 13.31 8.88
CA LYS A 116 -1.01 14.30 9.81
C LYS A 116 0.52 14.39 9.76
N ILE A 117 1.19 13.57 8.96
CA ILE A 117 2.64 13.57 8.78
C ILE A 117 2.95 14.09 7.38
N PRO A 118 3.37 15.37 7.27
CA PRO A 118 3.73 15.95 5.98
C PRO A 118 4.79 15.12 5.27
N HIS A 119 4.63 14.92 3.97
CA HIS A 119 5.58 14.17 3.12
C HIS A 119 5.76 12.69 3.48
N ALA A 120 4.97 12.11 4.39
CA ALA A 120 5.05 10.68 4.69
C ALA A 120 4.74 9.83 3.45
N TRP A 121 3.75 10.25 2.66
CA TRP A 121 3.40 9.56 1.42
C TRP A 121 4.46 9.70 0.34
N ASP A 122 5.19 10.81 0.25
CA ASP A 122 6.34 10.96 -0.66
C ASP A 122 7.45 9.96 -0.31
N VAL A 123 7.72 9.78 0.99
CA VAL A 123 8.69 8.78 1.49
C VAL A 123 8.22 7.36 1.14
N MET A 124 6.96 7.02 1.39
CA MET A 124 6.39 5.71 1.05
C MET A 124 6.43 5.45 -0.46
N GLY A 125 6.05 6.45 -1.26
CA GLY A 125 6.11 6.42 -2.71
C GLY A 125 7.52 6.15 -3.21
N HIS A 126 8.51 6.85 -2.66
CA HIS A 126 9.91 6.62 -3.01
C HIS A 126 10.36 5.19 -2.64
N ILE A 127 10.07 4.72 -1.42
CA ILE A 127 10.43 3.36 -0.96
C ILE A 127 9.81 2.30 -1.87
N GLY A 128 8.50 2.37 -2.12
CA GLY A 128 7.78 1.40 -2.95
C GLY A 128 8.30 1.38 -4.40
N LYS A 129 8.56 2.55 -5.00
CA LYS A 129 9.17 2.64 -6.34
C LYS A 129 10.56 2.00 -6.38
N GLN A 130 11.40 2.21 -5.37
CA GLN A 130 12.72 1.55 -5.30
C GLN A 130 12.62 0.03 -5.13
N VAL A 131 11.65 -0.45 -4.34
CA VAL A 131 11.39 -1.90 -4.21
C VAL A 131 10.95 -2.48 -5.56
N ALA A 132 10.00 -1.84 -6.24
CA ALA A 132 9.54 -2.29 -7.56
C ALA A 132 10.67 -2.34 -8.60
N ILE A 133 11.52 -1.29 -8.65
CA ILE A 133 12.72 -1.25 -9.51
C ILE A 133 13.65 -2.42 -9.20
N SER A 134 13.92 -2.69 -7.92
CA SER A 134 14.82 -3.79 -7.51
C SER A 134 14.31 -5.18 -7.91
N MET A 135 13.00 -5.32 -8.17
CA MET A 135 12.35 -6.54 -8.60
C MET A 135 12.16 -6.62 -10.12
N GLY A 136 12.46 -5.54 -10.87
CA GLY A 136 12.01 -5.42 -12.26
C GLY A 136 10.49 -5.53 -12.40
N LEU A 137 9.74 -5.07 -11.39
CA LEU A 137 8.28 -5.11 -11.37
C LEU A 137 7.73 -3.75 -11.80
N LYS A 138 6.77 -3.73 -12.73
CA LYS A 138 6.05 -2.52 -13.10
C LYS A 138 4.81 -2.38 -12.20
N VAL A 139 4.77 -1.31 -11.42
CA VAL A 139 3.63 -0.97 -10.55
C VAL A 139 3.14 0.44 -10.88
N VAL A 140 1.87 0.69 -10.62
CA VAL A 140 1.26 2.01 -10.55
C VAL A 140 1.03 2.34 -9.08
N TRP A 141 1.38 3.56 -8.67
CA TRP A 141 1.16 4.05 -7.32
C TRP A 141 0.05 5.10 -7.34
N GLY A 142 -0.95 4.95 -6.47
CA GLY A 142 -2.09 5.87 -6.41
C GLY A 142 -1.73 7.28 -5.92
N GLY A 143 -0.55 7.47 -5.33
CA GLY A 143 -0.02 8.80 -5.02
C GLY A 143 0.37 9.63 -6.26
N ASP A 144 0.59 8.99 -7.42
CA ASP A 144 0.88 9.68 -8.68
C ASP A 144 -0.39 10.06 -9.47
N TRP A 145 -1.58 9.66 -9.00
CA TRP A 145 -2.83 9.92 -9.72
C TRP A 145 -3.27 11.38 -9.62
N SER A 146 -3.56 11.99 -10.78
CA SER A 146 -3.91 13.42 -10.88
C SER A 146 -5.38 13.73 -10.63
N ARG A 147 -6.28 12.75 -10.82
CA ARG A 147 -7.74 12.94 -10.66
C ARG A 147 -8.23 12.68 -9.24
N PHE A 148 -7.59 11.75 -8.54
CA PHE A 148 -7.85 11.44 -7.14
C PHE A 148 -6.57 10.87 -6.54
N HIS A 149 -6.25 11.28 -5.32
CA HIS A 149 -4.99 10.94 -4.67
C HIS A 149 -5.21 9.79 -3.68
N ASP A 150 -4.66 8.62 -3.96
CA ASP A 150 -4.74 7.43 -3.10
C ASP A 150 -3.35 6.85 -2.82
N PRO A 151 -2.57 7.48 -1.91
CA PRO A 151 -1.16 7.15 -1.73
C PRO A 151 -0.91 5.83 -0.98
N ALA A 152 -1.95 5.22 -0.40
CA ALA A 152 -1.85 3.88 0.18
C ALA A 152 -1.84 2.79 -0.89
N HIS A 153 -2.47 3.05 -2.04
CA HIS A 153 -2.74 2.09 -3.10
C HIS A 153 -1.54 1.84 -4.02
N TRP A 154 -1.25 0.57 -4.25
CA TRP A 154 -0.29 0.08 -5.23
C TRP A 154 -0.94 -1.00 -6.08
N GLU A 155 -0.76 -0.95 -7.39
CA GLU A 155 -1.26 -1.99 -8.29
C GLU A 155 -0.24 -2.43 -9.33
N LEU A 156 -0.35 -3.67 -9.80
CA LEU A 156 0.44 -4.14 -10.93
C LEU A 156 0.08 -3.39 -12.20
N ALA A 157 1.06 -2.85 -12.91
CA ALA A 157 0.79 -2.20 -14.19
C ALA A 157 0.25 -3.20 -15.22
N GLY A 158 -0.83 -2.86 -15.91
CA GLY A 158 -1.45 -3.72 -16.92
C GLY A 158 -2.30 -4.87 -16.37
N TRP A 159 -2.67 -4.84 -15.09
CA TRP A 159 -3.47 -5.90 -14.46
C TRP A 159 -4.80 -6.19 -15.16
N LYS A 160 -5.40 -5.20 -15.82
CA LYS A 160 -6.66 -5.35 -16.57
C LYS A 160 -6.54 -6.35 -17.73
N GLN A 161 -5.33 -6.55 -18.25
CA GLN A 161 -5.04 -7.50 -19.33
C GLN A 161 -4.59 -8.88 -18.81
N MET A 162 -4.42 -9.05 -17.50
CA MET A 162 -3.99 -10.31 -16.91
C MET A 162 -5.20 -11.20 -16.61
N ASP A 163 -5.05 -12.51 -16.84
CA ASP A 163 -6.00 -13.52 -16.40
C ASP A 163 -5.56 -14.09 -15.04
N PRO A 164 -6.35 -13.90 -13.96
CA PRO A 164 -6.01 -14.44 -12.66
C PRO A 164 -5.86 -15.97 -12.65
N SER A 165 -6.51 -16.69 -13.58
CA SER A 165 -6.43 -18.15 -13.64
C SER A 165 -5.02 -18.67 -13.98
N THR A 166 -4.13 -17.84 -14.53
CA THR A 166 -2.81 -18.29 -14.99
C THR A 166 -1.82 -18.54 -13.86
N PHE A 167 -2.04 -17.98 -12.67
CA PHE A 167 -1.15 -18.15 -11.50
C PHE A 167 -1.82 -18.84 -10.32
N LEU A 168 -3.11 -19.20 -10.45
CA LEU A 168 -3.84 -19.99 -9.45
C LEU A 168 -3.70 -21.50 -9.68
N ARG A 169 -3.38 -21.94 -10.91
CA ARG A 169 -3.19 -23.36 -11.26
C ARG A 169 -1.88 -23.96 -10.76
N ASP A 170 -0.92 -23.13 -10.36
CA ASP A 170 0.40 -23.57 -9.89
C ASP A 170 0.43 -23.91 -8.39
N VAL A 171 -0.69 -23.74 -7.67
CA VAL A 171 -0.82 -24.03 -6.23
C VAL A 171 -1.29 -25.47 -5.97
N GLU A 172 -1.72 -26.19 -7.01
CA GLU A 172 -2.24 -27.58 -6.92
C GLU A 172 -1.27 -28.65 -7.48
N ARG A 173 0.03 -28.34 -7.65
CA ARG A 173 1.05 -29.33 -8.04
C ARG A 173 2.14 -29.52 -7.00
#